data_AF-A0A9D7UJ01-F1
#
_entry.id   AF-A0A9D7UJ01-F1
#
_cell.length_a   1.000
_cell.length_b   1.000
_cell.length_c   1.000
_cell.angle_alpha   90.00
_cell.angle_beta   90.00
_cell.angle_gamma   90.00
#
_symmetry.space_group_name_H-M   'P 1'
#
loop_
_entity.id
_entity.type
_entity.pdbx_description
1 polymer ?
#
loop_
_entity_poly.entity_id
_entity_poly.type
_entity_poly.pdbx_seq_one_letter_code
_entity_poly.pdbx_strand_id
1 'polypeptide(L)'
;MRTKAEVQDARPDLLDDLPHEAEFDALTDLFLDDQPIDAPPARTHAPPAASASRSAVSAAPPAVAVEALIMGHLPTLAGAWAAEYARHAFRASGRPVALLRDAAEGRTLETLPREPARTGPDSGAPMDRALAQCAGLCRVIVRADETDEPDLIAASGEHDVTILTGADDAAIVSAYRTIKRLFVGAGERERPIGVAVMGADEPRAREAFERLRRAAEAFLGLRLTLGAVCPRLSPEPFTLRWSGPRSGRDYPALLGSLRAVRPEPAPSPIGKQGAPQSPHRSPAPSAESWEFDDLLAMDDGPLAAPAADVQAARTLVRGVHAADLRCPVASDVELGVDDAGRLHLVADDRSERPMEGLSAACEWARENFETLALAVRARGLPTPRDAHRPLLHALTRSSDRAKRMLRCGVRVHLIAEVMVDGRVTTACVDLD
;
A
#
# COMPACT_ATOMS: atom_id res chain seq x y z
N MET A 1 -51.10 4.23 49.66
CA MET A 1 -50.16 5.35 49.87
C MET A 1 -48.74 4.88 49.61
N ARG A 2 -48.25 5.06 48.38
CA ARG A 2 -46.84 5.28 48.01
C ARG A 2 -46.85 5.73 46.55
N THR A 3 -46.25 6.88 46.32
CA THR A 3 -46.37 7.74 45.15
C THR A 3 -45.61 7.18 43.95
N LYS A 4 -46.27 7.21 42.80
CA LYS A 4 -45.74 6.91 41.46
C LYS A 4 -45.27 8.25 40.89
N ALA A 5 -43.95 8.46 40.78
CA ALA A 5 -43.36 9.67 40.23
C ALA A 5 -42.43 9.32 39.05
N GLU A 6 -42.76 9.92 37.91
CA GLU A 6 -41.88 10.47 36.88
C GLU A 6 -40.64 9.67 36.45
N VAL A 7 -40.76 8.99 35.31
CA VAL A 7 -39.65 8.81 34.36
C VAL A 7 -40.23 9.08 32.97
N GLN A 8 -40.19 10.34 32.56
CA GLN A 8 -40.51 10.80 31.21
C GLN A 8 -39.66 12.05 30.96
N ASP A 9 -38.46 11.89 30.40
CA ASP A 9 -37.95 12.76 29.34
C ASP A 9 -36.58 12.32 28.80
N ALA A 10 -36.32 12.70 27.54
CA ALA A 10 -35.04 12.73 26.83
C ALA A 10 -34.49 11.42 26.20
N ARG A 11 -34.95 11.13 24.97
CA ARG A 11 -34.19 11.32 23.71
C ARG A 11 -34.79 10.52 22.54
N PRO A 12 -35.54 11.17 21.64
CA PRO A 12 -35.65 10.73 20.24
C PRO A 12 -35.09 11.86 19.36
N ASP A 13 -33.96 11.66 18.68
CA ASP A 13 -33.53 12.46 17.49
C ASP A 13 -32.12 12.06 17.04
N LEU A 14 -31.88 10.78 16.72
CA LEU A 14 -30.60 10.33 16.16
C LEU A 14 -30.75 9.28 15.05
N LEU A 15 -31.97 9.13 14.51
CA LEU A 15 -32.30 8.14 13.48
C LEU A 15 -32.90 8.72 12.20
N ASP A 16 -33.03 10.04 12.08
CA ASP A 16 -33.62 10.69 10.89
C ASP A 16 -32.61 11.13 9.81
N ASP A 17 -31.31 10.89 9.99
CA ASP A 17 -30.29 11.12 8.95
C ASP A 17 -30.02 9.85 8.11
N LEU A 18 -31.10 9.15 7.71
CA LEU A 18 -30.98 8.22 6.60
C LEU A 18 -30.92 9.04 5.30
N PRO A 19 -29.86 8.89 4.48
CA PRO A 19 -29.73 9.65 3.25
C PRO A 19 -30.99 9.52 2.40
N HIS A 20 -31.61 10.67 2.08
CA HIS A 20 -32.80 10.72 1.25
C HIS A 20 -32.54 9.99 -0.07
N GLU A 21 -33.49 9.16 -0.50
CA GLU A 21 -33.51 8.45 -1.79
C GLU A 21 -33.12 9.38 -2.97
N ALA A 22 -33.53 10.66 -2.88
CA ALA A 22 -33.18 11.72 -3.82
C ALA A 22 -31.67 12.05 -3.92
N GLU A 23 -30.88 11.87 -2.86
CA GLU A 23 -29.42 12.04 -2.92
C GLU A 23 -28.77 10.89 -3.67
N PHE A 24 -29.30 9.67 -3.52
CA PHE A 24 -28.83 8.52 -4.31
C PHE A 24 -29.24 8.63 -5.77
N ASP A 25 -30.45 9.10 -6.07
CA ASP A 25 -30.88 9.34 -7.45
C ASP A 25 -30.06 10.46 -8.10
N ALA A 26 -29.78 11.56 -7.39
CA ALA A 26 -28.94 12.63 -7.92
C ALA A 26 -27.47 12.20 -8.15
N LEU A 27 -26.92 11.33 -7.30
CA LEU A 27 -25.60 10.74 -7.53
C LEU A 27 -25.64 9.74 -8.68
N THR A 28 -26.68 8.92 -8.75
CA THR A 28 -26.91 7.96 -9.84
C THR A 28 -27.01 8.69 -11.17
N ASP A 29 -27.80 9.75 -11.27
CA ASP A 29 -27.94 10.57 -12.47
C ASP A 29 -26.61 11.26 -12.82
N LEU A 30 -25.89 11.81 -11.84
CA LEU A 30 -24.59 12.45 -12.07
C LEU A 30 -23.51 11.46 -12.56
N PHE A 31 -23.60 10.18 -12.15
CA PHE A 31 -22.63 9.16 -12.53
C PHE A 31 -23.05 8.33 -13.74
N LEU A 32 -24.34 8.18 -14.04
CA LEU A 32 -24.83 7.35 -15.14
C LEU A 32 -25.21 8.15 -16.40
N ASP A 33 -25.48 9.46 -16.29
CA ASP A 33 -25.92 10.25 -17.43
C ASP A 33 -24.72 10.96 -18.11
N ASP A 34 -24.42 10.55 -19.35
CA ASP A 34 -23.39 11.16 -20.23
C ASP A 34 -23.82 12.54 -20.79
N GLN A 35 -24.91 13.11 -20.27
CA GLN A 35 -25.44 14.38 -20.77
C GLN A 35 -24.53 15.55 -20.36
N PRO A 36 -24.11 16.41 -21.30
CA PRO A 36 -23.42 17.65 -20.96
C PRO A 36 -24.37 18.58 -20.21
N ILE A 37 -24.23 18.67 -18.89
CA ILE A 37 -24.96 19.64 -18.07
C ILE A 37 -24.40 21.02 -18.37
N ASP A 38 -25.25 21.94 -18.85
CA ASP A 38 -24.90 23.33 -19.15
C ASP A 38 -24.30 24.03 -17.93
N ALA A 39 -23.01 24.37 -18.04
CA ALA A 39 -22.27 25.05 -16.99
C ALA A 39 -22.67 26.55 -16.87
N PRO A 40 -22.82 27.10 -15.66
CA PRO A 40 -23.01 28.53 -15.47
C PRO A 40 -21.74 29.32 -15.86
N PRO A 41 -21.85 30.57 -16.34
CA PRO A 41 -20.73 31.31 -16.93
C PRO A 41 -19.64 31.66 -15.91
N ALA A 42 -18.40 31.28 -16.24
CA ALA A 42 -17.20 31.54 -15.45
C ALA A 42 -16.84 33.04 -15.39
N ARG A 43 -16.50 33.53 -14.19
CA ARG A 43 -15.96 34.88 -13.98
C ARG A 43 -14.44 34.88 -14.16
N THR A 44 -13.97 35.62 -15.14
CA THR A 44 -12.55 35.79 -15.49
C THR A 44 -11.86 36.79 -14.55
N HIS A 45 -10.95 36.32 -13.69
CA HIS A 45 -10.00 37.18 -12.99
C HIS A 45 -8.60 36.95 -13.54
N ALA A 46 -7.99 38.02 -14.06
CA ALA A 46 -6.62 38.04 -14.57
C ALA A 46 -5.60 38.17 -13.41
N PRO A 47 -4.50 37.40 -13.40
CA PRO A 47 -3.44 37.57 -12.41
C PRO A 47 -2.44 38.67 -12.83
N PRO A 48 -1.94 39.50 -11.89
CA PRO A 48 -0.84 40.42 -12.16
C PRO A 48 0.52 39.71 -12.10
N ALA A 49 1.40 40.06 -13.03
CA ALA A 49 2.79 39.63 -13.07
C ALA A 49 3.64 40.43 -12.07
N ALA A 50 4.45 39.75 -11.26
CA ALA A 50 5.46 40.38 -10.41
C ALA A 50 6.81 39.66 -10.53
N SER A 51 7.77 40.37 -11.11
CA SER A 51 9.21 40.10 -11.05
C SER A 51 9.82 40.98 -9.96
N ALA A 52 10.59 40.41 -9.01
CA ALA A 52 11.82 41.01 -8.48
C ALA A 52 12.55 40.08 -7.48
N SER A 53 13.84 39.86 -7.79
CA SER A 53 15.02 39.92 -6.91
C SER A 53 15.03 39.12 -5.60
N ARG A 54 15.75 37.98 -5.61
CA ARG A 54 16.14 37.23 -4.39
C ARG A 54 17.43 37.79 -3.80
N SER A 55 17.31 38.43 -2.66
CA SER A 55 18.41 38.66 -1.72
C SER A 55 18.66 37.37 -0.95
N ALA A 56 19.89 36.84 -0.99
CA ALA A 56 20.27 35.58 -0.37
C ALA A 56 20.45 35.75 1.15
N VAL A 57 19.33 35.75 1.87
CA VAL A 57 19.33 35.45 3.31
C VAL A 57 19.49 33.94 3.44
N SER A 58 20.46 33.49 4.23
CA SER A 58 20.67 32.08 4.57
C SER A 58 19.40 31.52 5.21
N ALA A 59 18.52 30.95 4.38
CA ALA A 59 17.24 30.42 4.80
C ALA A 59 17.47 29.13 5.56
N ALA A 60 16.86 29.00 6.74
CA ALA A 60 16.80 27.74 7.45
C ALA A 60 16.32 26.63 6.50
N PRO A 61 16.88 25.40 6.58
CA PRO A 61 16.47 24.32 5.71
C PRO A 61 14.94 24.13 5.80
N PRO A 62 14.24 23.98 4.65
CA PRO A 62 12.80 23.86 4.65
C PRO A 62 12.38 22.64 5.47
N ALA A 63 11.37 22.80 6.31
CA ALA A 63 10.79 21.70 7.07
C ALA A 63 10.29 20.61 6.12
N VAL A 64 10.33 19.36 6.59
CA VAL A 64 9.82 18.21 5.83
C VAL A 64 8.30 18.35 5.69
N ALA A 65 7.80 18.29 4.46
CA ALA A 65 6.36 18.28 4.23
C ALA A 65 5.79 16.95 4.71
N VAL A 66 4.64 16.97 5.36
CA VAL A 66 3.98 15.74 5.82
C VAL A 66 2.59 15.73 5.22
N GLU A 67 2.26 14.60 4.60
CA GLU A 67 1.05 14.40 3.82
C GLU A 67 0.34 13.13 4.30
N ALA A 68 -0.96 13.21 4.57
CA ALA A 68 -1.78 12.05 4.87
C ALA A 68 -2.31 11.43 3.56
N LEU A 69 -2.19 10.12 3.45
CA LEU A 69 -2.61 9.36 2.28
C LEU A 69 -3.79 8.47 2.65
N ILE A 70 -4.91 8.68 1.98
CA ILE A 70 -6.17 7.96 2.19
C ILE A 70 -6.41 7.03 1.03
N MET A 71 -6.76 5.79 1.36
CA MET A 71 -7.10 4.78 0.38
C MET A 71 -8.58 4.90 0.10
N GLY A 72 -8.94 5.50 -1.04
CA GLY A 72 -10.31 5.41 -1.54
C GLY A 72 -10.56 4.00 -2.07
N HIS A 73 -11.13 3.91 -3.27
CA HIS A 73 -11.31 2.62 -3.93
C HIS A 73 -10.34 2.49 -5.07
N LEU A 74 -9.45 1.52 -4.92
CA LEU A 74 -8.41 1.22 -5.89
C LEU A 74 -8.65 -0.17 -6.47
N PRO A 75 -8.16 -0.41 -7.69
CA PRO A 75 -7.99 -1.77 -8.19
C PRO A 75 -7.25 -2.63 -7.16
N THR A 76 -7.40 -3.95 -7.24
CA THR A 76 -6.68 -4.93 -6.41
C THR A 76 -5.23 -4.49 -6.15
N LEU A 77 -4.75 -4.65 -4.91
CA LEU A 77 -3.44 -4.21 -4.40
C LEU A 77 -3.33 -2.73 -3.99
N ALA A 78 -4.27 -2.23 -3.18
CA ALA A 78 -4.24 -0.86 -2.64
C ALA A 78 -2.85 -0.45 -2.09
N GLY A 79 -2.18 -1.34 -1.33
CA GLY A 79 -0.85 -1.08 -0.77
C GLY A 79 0.27 -0.82 -1.80
N ALA A 80 0.15 -1.37 -3.02
CA ALA A 80 1.12 -1.15 -4.10
C ALA A 80 0.93 0.23 -4.77
N TRP A 81 -0.30 0.73 -4.80
CA TRP A 81 -0.59 2.06 -5.34
C TRP A 81 -0.11 3.18 -4.42
N ALA A 82 -0.14 3.01 -3.10
CA ALA A 82 0.49 3.95 -2.16
C ALA A 82 2.00 4.09 -2.42
N ALA A 83 2.68 2.96 -2.70
CA ALA A 83 4.07 2.96 -3.11
C ALA A 83 4.29 3.68 -4.46
N GLU A 84 3.41 3.47 -5.43
CA GLU A 84 3.49 4.18 -6.71
C GLU A 84 3.28 5.69 -6.58
N TYR A 85 2.34 6.12 -5.74
CA TYR A 85 2.13 7.53 -5.46
C TYR A 85 3.38 8.18 -4.84
N ALA A 86 4.02 7.49 -3.88
CA ALA A 86 5.28 7.97 -3.32
C ALA A 86 6.41 8.05 -4.36
N ARG A 87 6.48 7.13 -5.33
CA ARG A 87 7.40 7.23 -6.48
C ARG A 87 7.08 8.41 -7.38
N HIS A 88 5.81 8.67 -7.65
CA HIS A 88 5.39 9.85 -8.41
C HIS A 88 5.83 11.13 -7.70
N ALA A 89 5.60 11.25 -6.38
CA ALA A 89 6.05 12.38 -5.58
C ALA A 89 7.59 12.54 -5.59
N PHE A 90 8.33 11.42 -5.55
CA PHE A 90 9.78 11.43 -5.69
C PHE A 90 10.22 11.95 -7.06
N ARG A 91 9.64 11.46 -8.17
CA ARG A 91 9.97 11.90 -9.53
C ARG A 91 9.61 13.36 -9.78
N ALA A 92 8.46 13.81 -9.28
CA ALA A 92 8.00 15.18 -9.43
C ALA A 92 8.89 16.19 -8.68
N SER A 93 9.40 15.80 -7.51
CA SER A 93 10.24 16.67 -6.68
C SER A 93 11.74 16.56 -6.97
N GLY A 94 12.19 15.42 -7.52
CA GLY A 94 13.61 15.07 -7.64
C GLY A 94 14.32 14.94 -6.29
N ARG A 95 13.58 14.85 -5.18
CA ARG A 95 14.10 14.87 -3.81
C ARG A 95 13.57 13.69 -3.01
N PRO A 96 14.34 13.16 -2.04
CA PRO A 96 13.93 11.96 -1.31
C PRO A 96 12.56 12.09 -0.63
N VAL A 97 11.76 11.02 -0.74
CA VAL A 97 10.42 10.89 -0.16
C VAL A 97 10.38 9.64 0.71
N ALA A 98 9.73 9.74 1.86
CA ALA A 98 9.46 8.61 2.73
C ALA A 98 7.97 8.22 2.68
N LEU A 99 7.71 6.93 2.76
CA LEU A 99 6.38 6.35 2.97
C LEU A 99 6.37 5.69 4.35
N LEU A 100 5.57 6.23 5.26
CA LEU A 100 5.30 5.65 6.57
C LEU A 100 3.96 4.91 6.49
N ARG A 101 4.00 3.58 6.67
CA ARG A 101 2.80 2.76 6.81
C ARG A 101 2.55 2.54 8.30
N ASP A 102 1.39 2.97 8.79
CA ASP A 102 0.91 2.72 10.14
C ASP A 102 -0.24 1.73 10.09
N ALA A 103 0.03 0.49 10.49
CA ALA A 103 -0.94 -0.59 10.48
C ALA A 103 -1.12 -1.19 11.87
N ALA A 104 -2.20 -1.94 12.09
CA ALA A 104 -2.43 -2.64 13.36
C ALA A 104 -1.23 -3.51 13.77
N GLU A 105 -0.57 -4.16 12.81
CA GLU A 105 0.58 -5.02 13.05
C GLU A 105 1.91 -4.28 13.37
N GLY A 106 1.96 -2.96 13.17
CA GLY A 106 3.16 -2.16 13.41
C GLY A 106 3.33 -1.04 12.39
N ARG A 107 4.48 -0.37 12.48
CA ARG A 107 4.84 0.72 11.58
C ARG A 107 6.06 0.36 10.75
N THR A 108 6.05 0.73 9.48
CA THR A 108 7.22 0.61 8.60
C THR A 108 7.51 1.94 7.91
N LEU A 109 8.79 2.28 7.83
CA LEU A 109 9.27 3.46 7.14
C LEU A 109 10.13 3.04 5.97
N GLU A 110 9.69 3.42 4.78
CA GLU A 110 10.34 3.11 3.50
C GLU A 110 10.75 4.42 2.82
N THR A 111 11.90 4.45 2.13
CA THR A 111 12.40 5.68 1.47
C THR A 111 12.77 5.48 0.01
N LEU A 112 12.59 6.55 -0.78
CA LEU A 112 13.07 6.71 -2.15
C LEU A 112 14.05 7.91 -2.24
N PRO A 113 15.09 7.85 -3.10
CA PRO A 113 15.47 6.69 -3.90
C PRO A 113 16.03 5.58 -3.01
N ARG A 114 16.20 4.38 -3.58
CA ARG A 114 16.93 3.30 -2.91
C ARG A 114 18.37 3.72 -2.73
N GLU A 115 18.72 4.17 -1.53
CA GLU A 115 20.11 4.29 -1.15
C GLU A 115 20.68 2.91 -0.83
N PRO A 116 21.95 2.64 -1.17
CA PRO A 116 22.62 1.43 -0.73
C PRO A 116 22.60 1.42 0.80
N ALA A 117 21.82 0.51 1.38
CA ALA A 117 21.69 0.35 2.81
C ALA A 117 23.09 0.11 3.41
N ARG A 118 23.64 1.11 4.11
CA ARG A 118 24.91 0.94 4.84
C ARG A 118 24.72 0.06 6.08
N THR A 119 23.48 -0.06 6.56
CA THR A 119 23.03 -0.84 7.71
C THR A 119 21.62 -1.35 7.40
N GLY A 120 21.29 -2.55 7.89
CA GLY A 120 19.94 -3.13 7.74
C GLY A 120 18.86 -2.27 8.43
N PRO A 121 17.57 -2.64 8.29
CA PRO A 121 16.49 -1.91 8.95
C PRO A 121 16.74 -1.88 10.46
N ASP A 122 16.69 -0.69 11.05
CA ASP A 122 16.95 -0.49 12.48
C ASP A 122 15.67 -0.80 13.27
N SER A 123 15.46 -2.07 13.64
CA SER A 123 14.25 -2.52 14.33
C SER A 123 14.23 -2.21 15.84
N GLY A 124 15.32 -1.66 16.39
CA GLY A 124 15.45 -1.32 17.81
C GLY A 124 15.52 0.18 18.11
N ALA A 125 15.89 1.01 17.13
CA ALA A 125 15.98 2.45 17.32
C ALA A 125 14.61 3.14 17.28
N PRO A 126 14.48 4.33 17.90
CA PRO A 126 13.34 5.21 17.68
C PRO A 126 13.25 5.64 16.20
N MET A 127 12.03 5.68 15.67
CA MET A 127 11.73 6.05 14.27
C MET A 127 12.32 7.42 13.88
N ASP A 128 12.34 8.38 14.81
CA ASP A 128 12.89 9.73 14.57
C ASP A 128 14.36 9.69 14.15
N ARG A 129 15.12 8.70 14.64
CA ARG A 129 16.52 8.49 14.24
C ARG A 129 16.61 8.01 12.79
N ALA A 130 15.74 7.10 12.38
CA ALA A 130 15.70 6.62 10.99
C ALA A 130 15.32 7.74 10.02
N LEU A 131 14.38 8.60 10.41
CA LEU A 131 13.99 9.78 9.62
C LEU A 131 15.12 10.81 9.53
N ALA A 132 15.84 11.09 10.62
CA ALA A 132 16.96 12.03 10.63
C ALA A 132 18.11 11.60 9.70
N GLN A 133 18.31 10.28 9.54
CA GLN A 133 19.30 9.69 8.64
C GLN A 133 18.93 9.79 7.15
N CYS A 134 17.71 10.19 6.82
CA CYS A 134 17.26 10.35 5.44
C CYS A 134 17.73 11.70 4.90
N ALA A 135 18.96 11.76 4.39
CA ALA A 135 19.56 12.99 3.92
C ALA A 135 18.71 13.65 2.81
N GLY A 136 18.43 14.94 2.94
CA GLY A 136 17.67 15.70 1.94
C GLY A 136 16.17 15.39 1.82
N LEU A 137 15.62 14.53 2.70
CA LEU A 137 14.20 14.20 2.77
C LEU A 137 13.32 15.44 2.68
N CYS A 138 12.41 15.47 1.73
CA CYS A 138 11.53 16.63 1.52
C CYS A 138 10.09 16.37 1.92
N ARG A 139 9.67 15.11 1.94
CA ARG A 139 8.28 14.73 2.19
C ARG A 139 8.18 13.38 2.92
N VAL A 140 7.27 13.29 3.89
CA VAL A 140 6.80 12.03 4.47
C VAL A 140 5.32 11.86 4.13
N ILE A 141 5.00 10.76 3.46
CA ILE A 141 3.64 10.36 3.16
C ILE A 141 3.24 9.34 4.22
N VAL A 142 2.18 9.62 4.97
CA VAL A 142 1.69 8.79 6.07
C VAL A 142 0.41 8.10 5.63
N ARG A 143 0.40 6.77 5.69
CA ARG A 143 -0.77 5.95 5.36
C ARG A 143 -1.17 5.14 6.58
N ALA A 144 -2.43 5.28 7.00
CA ALA A 144 -3.03 4.46 8.05
C ALA A 144 -3.87 3.32 7.44
N ASP A 145 -4.29 2.36 8.27
CA ASP A 145 -5.35 1.42 7.92
C ASP A 145 -6.71 2.12 7.89
N GLU A 146 -7.68 1.57 7.15
CA GLU A 146 -9.00 2.21 6.94
C GLU A 146 -9.70 2.58 8.25
N THR A 147 -9.60 1.73 9.27
CA THR A 147 -10.22 1.97 10.59
C THR A 147 -9.59 3.13 11.37
N ASP A 148 -8.43 3.59 10.94
CA ASP A 148 -7.63 4.64 11.58
C ASP A 148 -7.55 5.92 10.73
N GLU A 149 -8.03 5.90 9.49
CA GLU A 149 -8.07 7.06 8.60
C GLU A 149 -8.81 8.26 9.21
N PRO A 150 -9.96 8.12 9.90
CA PRO A 150 -10.62 9.26 10.54
C PRO A 150 -9.74 9.98 11.56
N ASP A 151 -9.01 9.22 12.38
CA ASP A 151 -8.11 9.77 13.40
C ASP A 151 -6.91 10.47 12.76
N LEU A 152 -6.36 9.89 11.67
CA LEU A 152 -5.30 10.52 10.89
C LEU A 152 -5.77 11.83 10.23
N ILE A 153 -7.00 11.87 9.70
CA ILE A 153 -7.58 13.08 9.09
C ILE A 153 -7.84 14.15 10.13
N ALA A 154 -8.40 13.81 11.28
CA ALA A 154 -8.60 14.75 12.39
C ALA A 154 -7.27 15.37 12.85
N ALA A 155 -6.21 14.55 12.94
CA ALA A 155 -4.87 15.02 13.30
C ALA A 155 -4.17 15.79 12.17
N SER A 156 -4.58 15.59 10.92
CA SER A 156 -3.93 16.19 9.76
C SER A 156 -4.05 17.72 9.76
N GLY A 157 -5.14 18.31 10.23
CA GLY A 157 -5.29 19.78 10.30
C GLY A 157 -4.73 20.52 9.08
N GLU A 158 -3.59 21.21 9.26
CA GLU A 158 -2.86 21.99 8.24
C GLU A 158 -2.04 21.16 7.22
N HIS A 159 -1.97 19.84 7.39
CA HIS A 159 -1.24 18.93 6.51
C HIS A 159 -1.99 18.73 5.19
N ASP A 160 -1.22 18.43 4.14
CA ASP A 160 -1.78 18.02 2.87
C ASP A 160 -2.44 16.65 3.04
N VAL A 161 -3.57 16.44 2.38
CA VAL A 161 -4.26 15.16 2.36
C VAL A 161 -4.51 14.79 0.90
N THR A 162 -4.16 13.56 0.55
CA THR A 162 -4.41 13.02 -0.79
C THR A 162 -5.19 11.72 -0.72
N ILE A 163 -6.22 11.62 -1.57
CA ILE A 163 -7.05 10.43 -1.73
C ILE A 163 -6.64 9.70 -3.00
N LEU A 164 -6.40 8.38 -2.89
CA LEU A 164 -6.11 7.51 -4.03
C LEU A 164 -7.40 6.86 -4.53
N THR A 165 -7.66 6.94 -5.83
CA THR A 165 -8.83 6.35 -6.48
C THR A 165 -8.49 5.73 -7.83
N GLY A 166 -9.25 4.73 -8.27
CA GLY A 166 -9.32 4.31 -9.67
C GLY A 166 -10.10 5.29 -10.55
N ALA A 167 -10.20 4.98 -11.84
CA ALA A 167 -10.90 5.79 -12.85
C ALA A 167 -12.19 5.13 -13.41
N ASP A 168 -12.66 4.06 -12.78
CA ASP A 168 -13.98 3.49 -13.05
C ASP A 168 -15.04 4.08 -12.11
N ASP A 169 -16.32 3.90 -12.44
CA ASP A 169 -17.43 4.52 -11.70
C ASP A 169 -17.51 4.04 -10.25
N ALA A 170 -17.25 2.76 -10.01
CA ALA A 170 -17.25 2.20 -8.65
C ALA A 170 -16.16 2.85 -7.80
N ALA A 171 -14.97 3.06 -8.40
CA ALA A 171 -13.88 3.76 -7.76
C ALA A 171 -14.25 5.20 -7.41
N ILE A 172 -14.83 5.94 -8.35
CA ILE A 172 -15.23 7.33 -8.16
C ILE A 172 -16.30 7.46 -7.06
N VAL A 173 -17.35 6.64 -7.10
CA VAL A 173 -18.44 6.64 -6.11
C VAL A 173 -17.88 6.32 -4.72
N SER A 174 -17.00 5.34 -4.61
CA SER A 174 -16.41 4.98 -3.33
C SER A 174 -15.42 6.02 -2.81
N ALA A 175 -14.67 6.69 -3.69
CA ALA A 175 -13.85 7.84 -3.32
C ALA A 175 -14.72 8.99 -2.80
N TYR A 176 -15.84 9.29 -3.46
CA TYR A 176 -16.82 10.28 -2.99
C TYR A 176 -17.37 9.94 -1.61
N ARG A 177 -17.78 8.68 -1.38
CA ARG A 177 -18.25 8.22 -0.06
C ARG A 177 -17.17 8.35 1.02
N THR A 178 -15.93 8.06 0.67
CA THR A 178 -14.77 8.23 1.57
C THR A 178 -14.58 9.71 1.91
N ILE A 179 -14.67 10.60 0.92
CA ILE A 179 -14.61 12.06 1.14
C ILE A 179 -15.75 12.51 2.06
N LYS A 180 -16.99 12.12 1.75
CA LYS A 180 -18.16 12.46 2.55
C LYS A 180 -17.98 12.01 4.00
N ARG A 181 -17.58 10.75 4.22
CA ARG A 181 -17.34 10.16 5.55
C ARG A 181 -16.27 10.90 6.35
N LEU A 182 -15.15 11.25 5.72
CA LEU A 182 -13.96 11.76 6.43
C LEU A 182 -13.98 13.28 6.64
N PHE A 183 -14.64 14.03 5.76
CA PHE A 183 -14.53 15.49 5.74
C PHE A 183 -15.81 16.23 6.06
N VAL A 184 -16.99 15.62 5.87
CA VAL A 184 -18.24 16.26 6.29
C VAL A 184 -18.31 16.23 7.81
N GLY A 185 -18.40 17.42 8.42
CA GLY A 185 -18.40 17.60 9.87
C GLY A 185 -17.01 17.76 10.51
N ALA A 186 -15.92 17.59 9.74
CA ALA A 186 -14.55 17.77 10.24
C ALA A 186 -14.10 19.24 10.40
N GLY A 187 -15.00 20.19 10.09
CA GLY A 187 -14.71 21.64 10.06
C GLY A 187 -14.21 22.12 8.69
N GLU A 188 -14.13 23.44 8.51
CA GLU A 188 -13.58 24.03 7.28
C GLU A 188 -12.07 23.74 7.18
N ARG A 189 -11.65 23.20 6.03
CA ARG A 189 -10.23 23.03 5.70
C ARG A 189 -9.77 24.16 4.80
N GLU A 190 -8.66 24.81 5.16
CA GLU A 190 -8.06 25.85 4.33
C GLU A 190 -7.40 25.28 3.06
N ARG A 191 -6.88 24.05 3.13
CA ARG A 191 -6.18 23.40 2.03
C ARG A 191 -7.11 22.49 1.22
N PRO A 192 -7.04 22.55 -0.12
CA PRO A 192 -7.79 21.63 -0.97
C PRO A 192 -7.30 20.18 -0.75
N ILE A 193 -8.20 19.23 -0.96
CA ILE A 193 -7.89 17.81 -0.87
C ILE A 193 -7.30 17.36 -2.21
N GLY A 194 -6.11 16.78 -2.18
CA GLY A 194 -5.49 16.17 -3.34
C GLY A 194 -6.20 14.88 -3.75
N VAL A 195 -6.28 14.63 -5.05
CA VAL A 195 -6.76 13.36 -5.61
C VAL A 195 -5.69 12.80 -6.53
N ALA A 196 -5.33 11.54 -6.31
CA ALA A 196 -4.44 10.78 -7.20
C ALA A 196 -5.25 9.68 -7.88
N VAL A 197 -5.28 9.69 -9.22
CA VAL A 197 -5.99 8.69 -10.01
C VAL A 197 -5.03 7.63 -10.52
N MET A 198 -5.32 6.37 -10.19
CA MET A 198 -4.41 5.25 -10.36
C MET A 198 -4.97 4.24 -11.38
N GLY A 199 -4.09 3.61 -12.16
CA GLY A 199 -4.45 2.56 -13.10
C GLY A 199 -5.13 3.03 -14.39
N ALA A 200 -5.11 4.33 -14.68
CA ALA A 200 -5.70 4.91 -15.89
C ALA A 200 -4.73 5.86 -16.59
N ASP A 201 -4.87 5.99 -17.91
CA ASP A 201 -4.15 7.00 -18.68
C ASP A 201 -4.65 8.41 -18.36
N GLU A 202 -3.89 9.41 -18.81
CA GLU A 202 -4.14 10.82 -18.50
C GLU A 202 -5.55 11.31 -18.87
N PRO A 203 -6.11 11.03 -20.08
CA PRO A 203 -7.44 11.49 -20.43
C PRO A 203 -8.52 10.91 -19.50
N ARG A 204 -8.53 9.59 -19.30
CA ARG A 204 -9.53 8.91 -18.46
C ARG A 204 -9.38 9.29 -16.99
N ALA A 205 -8.16 9.48 -16.52
CA ALA A 205 -7.89 9.92 -15.16
C ALA A 205 -8.44 11.34 -14.89
N ARG A 206 -8.25 12.27 -15.84
CA ARG A 206 -8.80 13.63 -15.73
C ARG A 206 -10.32 13.63 -15.75
N GLU A 207 -10.92 12.84 -16.62
CA GLU A 207 -12.37 12.70 -16.68
C GLU A 207 -12.95 12.20 -15.36
N ALA A 208 -12.38 11.13 -14.80
CA ALA A 208 -12.76 10.58 -13.50
C ALA A 208 -12.60 11.62 -12.37
N PHE A 209 -11.48 12.35 -12.36
CA PHE A 209 -11.25 13.44 -11.42
C PHE A 209 -12.29 14.55 -11.55
N GLU A 210 -12.62 15.01 -12.75
CA GLU A 210 -13.60 16.08 -12.98
C GLU A 210 -15.02 15.68 -12.56
N ARG A 211 -15.40 14.40 -12.72
CA ARG A 211 -16.66 13.86 -12.18
C ARG A 211 -16.65 13.92 -10.64
N LEU A 212 -15.58 13.44 -10.01
CA LEU A 212 -15.44 13.47 -8.55
C LEU A 212 -15.42 14.91 -7.99
N ARG A 213 -14.67 15.81 -8.62
CA ARG A 213 -14.55 17.22 -8.25
C ARG A 213 -15.89 17.93 -8.32
N ARG A 214 -16.64 17.76 -9.42
CA ARG A 214 -17.98 18.35 -9.57
C ARG A 214 -18.94 17.87 -8.47
N ALA A 215 -18.97 16.56 -8.18
CA ALA A 215 -19.80 16.02 -7.11
C ALA A 215 -19.41 16.58 -5.73
N ALA A 216 -18.12 16.57 -5.39
CA ALA A 216 -17.63 17.07 -4.10
C ALA A 216 -17.88 18.58 -3.92
N GLU A 217 -17.71 19.39 -4.96
CA GLU A 217 -18.00 20.82 -4.89
C GLU A 217 -19.49 21.10 -4.77
N ALA A 218 -20.33 20.42 -5.55
CA ALA A 218 -21.77 20.66 -5.59
C ALA A 218 -22.47 20.22 -4.29
N PHE A 219 -22.12 19.05 -3.76
CA PHE A 219 -22.85 18.46 -2.63
C PHE A 219 -22.14 18.61 -1.29
N LEU A 220 -20.80 18.71 -1.28
CA LEU A 220 -20.02 18.77 -0.04
C LEU A 220 -19.37 20.14 0.18
N GLY A 221 -19.38 21.04 -0.82
CA GLY A 221 -18.67 22.32 -0.77
C GLY A 221 -17.15 22.17 -0.68
N LEU A 222 -16.60 20.98 -0.98
CA LEU A 222 -15.18 20.67 -0.85
C LEU A 222 -14.43 20.94 -2.16
N ARG A 223 -13.25 21.56 -2.04
CA ARG A 223 -12.36 21.80 -3.18
C ARG A 223 -11.37 20.64 -3.33
N LEU A 224 -11.39 20.01 -4.51
CA LEU A 224 -10.43 18.96 -4.87
C LEU A 224 -9.40 19.46 -5.87
N THR A 225 -8.17 18.96 -5.78
CA THR A 225 -7.10 19.21 -6.76
C THR A 225 -6.56 17.91 -7.32
N LEU A 226 -6.28 17.85 -8.62
CA LEU A 226 -5.64 16.70 -9.23
C LEU A 226 -4.15 16.72 -8.88
N GLY A 227 -3.72 15.79 -8.03
CA GLY A 227 -2.35 15.70 -7.53
C GLY A 227 -1.45 14.80 -8.38
N ALA A 228 -1.96 13.65 -8.81
CA ALA A 228 -1.18 12.68 -9.59
C ALA A 228 -2.05 11.83 -10.51
N VAL A 229 -1.46 11.40 -11.63
CA VAL A 229 -2.01 10.36 -12.50
C VAL A 229 -0.96 9.27 -12.66
N CYS A 230 -1.29 8.06 -12.23
CA CYS A 230 -0.36 6.92 -12.22
C CYS A 230 -0.95 5.77 -13.04
N PRO A 231 -0.66 5.66 -14.34
CA PRO A 231 -1.30 4.67 -15.20
C PRO A 231 -0.88 3.22 -14.88
N ARG A 232 0.32 3.03 -14.33
CA ARG A 232 0.90 1.71 -14.08
C ARG A 232 1.79 1.73 -12.85
N LEU A 233 1.97 0.57 -12.24
CA LEU A 233 2.93 0.35 -11.17
C LEU A 233 4.35 0.26 -11.73
N SER A 234 5.26 1.03 -11.17
CA SER A 234 6.68 1.04 -11.48
C SER A 234 7.46 0.05 -10.60
N PRO A 235 8.57 -0.52 -11.09
CA PRO A 235 9.39 -1.48 -10.34
C PRO A 235 10.38 -0.84 -9.36
N GLU A 236 10.37 0.49 -9.21
CA GLU A 236 11.39 1.21 -8.45
C GLU A 236 11.38 0.78 -6.97
N PRO A 237 12.49 0.22 -6.46
CA PRO A 237 12.51 -0.37 -5.13
C PRO A 237 12.58 0.70 -4.05
N PHE A 238 11.95 0.43 -2.91
CA PHE A 238 12.14 1.19 -1.69
C PHE A 238 13.31 0.62 -0.88
N THR A 239 13.91 1.45 -0.02
CA THR A 239 14.74 0.96 1.08
C THR A 239 13.91 0.98 2.35
N LEU A 240 13.69 -0.19 2.98
CA LEU A 240 13.13 -0.25 4.33
C LEU A 240 14.17 0.31 5.31
N ARG A 241 13.85 1.43 5.94
CA ARG A 241 14.72 2.11 6.91
C ARG A 241 14.45 1.68 8.33
N TRP A 242 13.19 1.46 8.65
CA TRP A 242 12.77 1.19 10.00
C TRP A 242 11.49 0.37 10.02
N SER A 243 11.38 -0.51 11.01
CA SER A 243 10.19 -1.30 11.29
C SER A 243 10.10 -1.49 12.79
N GLY A 244 8.93 -1.20 13.37
CA GLY A 244 8.76 -1.27 14.81
C GLY A 244 7.30 -1.40 15.23
N PRO A 245 7.07 -1.60 16.55
CA PRO A 245 5.71 -1.72 17.08
C PRO A 245 4.95 -0.39 16.94
N ARG A 246 3.62 -0.49 16.79
CA ARG A 246 2.73 0.66 16.80
C ARG A 246 2.61 1.19 18.23
N SER A 247 3.14 2.39 18.48
CA SER A 247 3.09 3.04 19.80
C SER A 247 1.76 3.78 20.03
N GLY A 248 0.64 3.09 19.82
CA GLY A 248 -0.72 3.65 19.95
C GLY A 248 -1.25 4.44 18.74
N ARG A 249 -2.46 5.00 18.90
CA ARG A 249 -3.22 5.78 17.89
C ARG A 249 -3.05 7.31 18.06
N ASP A 250 -1.89 7.77 18.53
CA ASP A 250 -1.63 9.21 18.71
C ASP A 250 -1.08 9.84 17.42
N TYR A 251 -1.96 10.09 16.45
CA TYR A 251 -1.60 10.77 15.20
C TYR A 251 -1.11 12.20 15.40
N PRO A 252 -1.68 13.03 16.30
CA PRO A 252 -1.15 14.37 16.56
C PRO A 252 0.32 14.35 17.00
N ALA A 253 0.69 13.47 17.94
CA ALA A 253 2.08 13.32 18.36
C ALA A 253 2.97 12.80 17.21
N LEU A 254 2.48 11.80 16.45
CA LEU A 254 3.21 11.26 15.30
C LEU A 254 3.52 12.35 14.27
N LEU A 255 2.50 13.07 13.80
CA LEU A 255 2.64 14.12 12.79
C LEU A 255 3.51 15.28 13.30
N GLY A 256 3.40 15.61 14.60
CA GLY A 256 4.28 16.56 15.27
C GLY A 256 5.76 16.14 15.23
N SER A 257 6.06 14.88 15.56
CA SER A 257 7.42 14.32 15.48
C SER A 257 7.95 14.35 14.04
N LEU A 258 7.13 13.97 13.04
CA LEU A 258 7.53 14.01 11.63
C LEU A 258 7.89 15.42 11.16
N ARG A 259 7.14 16.45 11.59
CA ARG A 259 7.46 17.87 11.29
C ARG A 259 8.74 18.35 11.97
N ALA A 260 9.02 17.82 13.17
CA ALA A 260 10.19 18.19 13.96
C ALA A 260 11.48 17.62 13.37
N VAL A 261 11.39 16.58 12.51
CA VAL A 261 12.56 16.03 11.82
C VAL A 261 13.29 17.11 11.04
N ARG A 262 14.59 17.21 11.30
CA ARG A 262 15.54 17.99 10.52
C ARG A 262 16.44 16.99 9.80
N PRO A 263 16.14 16.65 8.53
CA PRO A 263 16.94 15.69 7.80
C PRO A 263 18.37 16.22 7.68
N GLU A 264 19.33 15.31 7.75
CA GLU A 264 20.74 15.67 7.55
C GLU A 264 20.87 16.39 6.19
N PRO A 265 21.59 17.53 6.14
CA PRO A 265 21.84 18.18 4.87
C PRO A 265 22.51 17.18 3.93
N ALA A 266 22.01 17.09 2.70
CA ALA A 266 22.64 16.25 1.69
C ALA A 266 24.14 16.61 1.64
N PRO A 267 25.05 15.63 1.65
CA PRO A 267 26.48 15.91 1.61
C PRO A 267 26.72 16.82 0.42
N SER A 268 27.27 18.01 0.68
CA SER A 268 27.60 18.95 -0.40
C SER A 268 28.43 18.17 -1.40
N PRO A 269 28.13 18.22 -2.71
CA PRO A 269 28.92 17.51 -3.70
C PRO A 269 30.35 17.97 -3.52
N ILE A 270 31.19 17.09 -2.95
CA ILE A 270 32.60 17.37 -2.70
C ILE A 270 33.13 17.79 -4.05
N GLY A 271 33.56 19.05 -4.15
CA GLY A 271 33.88 19.70 -5.41
C GLY A 271 34.68 18.76 -6.28
N LYS A 272 34.19 18.49 -7.49
CA LYS A 272 34.83 17.61 -8.48
C LYS A 272 36.31 17.98 -8.58
N GLN A 273 37.16 17.29 -7.82
CA GLN A 273 38.60 17.36 -8.01
C GLN A 273 38.85 16.71 -9.37
N GLY A 274 39.43 17.51 -10.27
CA GLY A 274 39.98 17.18 -11.59
C GLY A 274 39.43 15.92 -12.26
N ALA A 275 38.61 16.12 -13.29
CA ALA A 275 38.33 15.07 -14.27
C ALA A 275 39.67 14.45 -14.76
N PRO A 276 39.94 13.15 -14.54
CA PRO A 276 40.99 12.47 -15.27
C PRO A 276 40.55 12.44 -16.74
N GLN A 277 41.41 12.95 -17.62
CA GLN A 277 41.23 12.88 -19.06
C GLN A 277 41.00 11.42 -19.47
N SER A 278 39.85 11.14 -20.08
CA SER A 278 39.55 9.83 -20.64
C SER A 278 40.55 9.48 -21.75
N PRO A 279 41.33 8.40 -21.66
CA PRO A 279 42.06 7.89 -22.80
C PRO A 279 41.16 6.98 -23.65
N HIS A 280 41.23 7.19 -24.95
CA HIS A 280 40.92 6.28 -26.05
C HIS A 280 39.60 5.48 -26.04
N ARG A 281 38.73 5.95 -26.92
CA ARG A 281 37.61 5.25 -27.57
C ARG A 281 38.08 3.90 -28.16
N SER A 282 37.69 2.79 -27.52
CA SER A 282 37.70 1.46 -28.15
C SER A 282 36.45 1.30 -29.05
N PRO A 283 36.56 0.60 -30.18
CA PRO A 283 35.45 0.42 -31.11
C PRO A 283 34.39 -0.52 -30.53
N ALA A 284 33.14 -0.25 -30.93
CA ALA A 284 31.95 -0.98 -30.52
C ALA A 284 32.02 -2.47 -30.95
N PRO A 285 31.63 -3.42 -30.08
CA PRO A 285 31.32 -4.76 -30.54
C PRO A 285 30.02 -4.71 -31.36
N SER A 286 30.10 -5.30 -32.55
CA SER A 286 28.98 -5.54 -33.45
C SER A 286 27.84 -6.23 -32.71
N ALA A 287 26.62 -5.72 -32.91
CA ALA A 287 25.41 -6.37 -32.46
C ALA A 287 25.25 -7.70 -33.21
N GLU A 288 25.55 -8.81 -32.53
CA GLU A 288 24.99 -10.11 -32.91
C GLU A 288 23.50 -10.07 -32.61
N SER A 289 22.72 -10.11 -33.68
CA SER A 289 21.29 -10.38 -33.70
C SER A 289 21.08 -11.83 -33.27
N TRP A 290 20.48 -12.03 -32.09
CA TRP A 290 19.93 -13.32 -31.70
C TRP A 290 18.53 -13.37 -32.30
N GLU A 291 18.41 -14.03 -33.45
CA GLU A 291 17.11 -14.44 -33.99
C GLU A 291 16.52 -15.48 -33.03
N PHE A 292 15.43 -15.10 -32.36
CA PHE A 292 14.59 -15.98 -31.56
C PHE A 292 13.34 -16.30 -32.39
N ASP A 293 13.56 -17.04 -33.47
CA ASP A 293 12.50 -17.80 -34.16
C ASP A 293 12.79 -19.29 -33.89
N ASP A 294 11.74 -20.08 -33.71
CA ASP A 294 11.72 -21.54 -33.40
C ASP A 294 11.73 -22.03 -31.94
N LEU A 295 10.83 -21.52 -31.07
CA LEU A 295 10.34 -22.30 -29.92
C LEU A 295 8.83 -22.07 -29.62
N LEU A 296 7.97 -22.32 -30.62
CA LEU A 296 6.54 -22.59 -30.40
C LEU A 296 6.08 -23.77 -31.26
N ALA A 297 6.57 -24.97 -30.94
CA ALA A 297 5.85 -26.20 -31.23
C ALA A 297 5.20 -26.66 -29.92
N MET A 298 3.91 -26.36 -29.76
CA MET A 298 3.09 -26.99 -28.73
C MET A 298 2.81 -28.42 -29.18
N ASP A 299 3.45 -29.37 -28.51
CA ASP A 299 3.14 -30.79 -28.62
C ASP A 299 2.06 -31.12 -27.59
N ASP A 300 0.84 -31.40 -28.06
CA ASP A 300 -0.29 -31.90 -27.26
C ASP A 300 -0.03 -33.38 -26.92
N GLY A 301 0.81 -33.60 -25.91
CA GLY A 301 1.04 -34.93 -25.32
C GLY A 301 -0.14 -35.39 -24.46
N PRO A 302 -0.52 -36.68 -24.49
CA PRO A 302 -1.73 -37.18 -23.85
C PRO A 302 -1.65 -37.11 -22.32
N LEU A 303 -2.76 -36.69 -21.70
CA LEU A 303 -2.98 -36.69 -20.24
C LEU A 303 -2.59 -38.04 -19.62
N ALA A 304 -1.54 -38.04 -18.80
CA ALA A 304 -1.19 -39.14 -17.93
C ALA A 304 -2.10 -39.19 -16.69
N ALA A 305 -2.49 -40.42 -16.33
CA ALA A 305 -3.39 -40.78 -15.24
C ALA A 305 -2.83 -40.49 -13.83
N PRO A 306 -3.66 -40.49 -12.76
CA PRO A 306 -3.39 -39.75 -11.53
C PRO A 306 -2.71 -40.55 -10.41
N ALA A 307 -2.27 -39.78 -9.40
CA ALA A 307 -1.94 -40.14 -8.02
C ALA A 307 -0.55 -40.74 -7.72
N ALA A 308 0.48 -39.92 -7.86
CA ALA A 308 1.66 -40.00 -7.01
C ALA A 308 1.47 -39.05 -5.81
N ASP A 309 1.85 -39.56 -4.63
CA ASP A 309 1.85 -38.95 -3.30
C ASP A 309 1.73 -37.41 -3.29
N VAL A 310 0.58 -36.89 -2.83
CA VAL A 310 0.36 -35.44 -2.71
C VAL A 310 1.20 -34.96 -1.54
N GLN A 311 2.46 -34.66 -1.83
CA GLN A 311 3.35 -34.06 -0.87
C GLN A 311 2.73 -32.75 -0.39
N ALA A 312 2.47 -32.68 0.91
CA ALA A 312 1.85 -31.52 1.54
C ALA A 312 2.64 -30.24 1.20
N ALA A 313 1.95 -29.20 0.74
CA ALA A 313 2.59 -27.98 0.23
C ALA A 313 3.52 -27.34 1.28
N ARG A 314 3.16 -27.44 2.56
CA ARG A 314 3.98 -26.95 3.68
C ARG A 314 5.38 -27.58 3.76
N THR A 315 5.56 -28.81 3.30
CA THR A 315 6.87 -29.50 3.35
C THR A 315 7.87 -28.96 2.34
N LEU A 316 7.40 -28.19 1.36
CA LEU A 316 8.24 -27.52 0.37
C LEU A 316 8.83 -26.20 0.90
N VAL A 317 8.28 -25.64 1.99
CA VAL A 317 8.82 -24.44 2.63
C VAL A 317 9.92 -24.86 3.61
N ARG A 318 11.14 -24.43 3.34
CA ARG A 318 12.32 -24.84 4.11
C ARG A 318 12.21 -24.44 5.58
N GLY A 319 12.42 -25.41 6.48
CA GLY A 319 12.44 -25.19 7.93
C GLY A 319 11.05 -25.06 8.59
N VAL A 320 9.97 -25.32 7.84
CA VAL A 320 8.60 -25.31 8.38
C VAL A 320 8.16 -26.73 8.70
N HIS A 321 7.78 -26.97 9.95
CA HIS A 321 7.24 -28.25 10.42
C HIS A 321 5.72 -28.27 10.32
N ALA A 322 5.17 -29.37 9.84
CA ALA A 322 3.74 -29.57 9.70
C ALA A 322 3.01 -29.53 11.06
N ALA A 323 2.01 -28.67 11.21
CA ALA A 323 1.19 -28.64 12.42
C ALA A 323 0.02 -29.64 12.39
N ASP A 324 -0.30 -30.22 11.23
CA ASP A 324 -1.46 -31.10 11.00
C ASP A 324 -2.76 -30.57 11.64
N LEU A 325 -2.97 -29.27 11.42
CA LEU A 325 -4.15 -28.51 11.79
C LEU A 325 -4.79 -27.96 10.51
N ARG A 326 -6.12 -27.90 10.48
CA ARG A 326 -6.86 -27.28 9.38
C ARG A 326 -7.45 -25.95 9.85
N CYS A 327 -7.38 -24.95 8.99
CA CYS A 327 -8.11 -23.71 9.17
C CYS A 327 -9.58 -23.94 8.77
N PRO A 328 -10.57 -23.73 9.67
CA PRO A 328 -11.98 -23.96 9.37
C PRO A 328 -12.55 -23.04 8.28
N VAL A 329 -12.02 -21.82 8.17
CA VAL A 329 -12.50 -20.79 7.23
C VAL A 329 -11.74 -20.79 5.90
N ALA A 330 -10.64 -21.54 5.80
CA ALA A 330 -9.79 -21.64 4.61
C ALA A 330 -9.16 -23.04 4.56
N SER A 331 -9.95 -24.04 4.14
CA SER A 331 -9.56 -25.45 4.21
C SER A 331 -8.40 -25.85 3.29
N ASP A 332 -8.09 -24.99 2.32
CA ASP A 332 -7.00 -25.07 1.35
C ASP A 332 -5.68 -24.48 1.88
N VAL A 333 -5.72 -23.77 3.02
CA VAL A 333 -4.52 -23.24 3.69
C VAL A 333 -3.99 -24.24 4.70
N GLU A 334 -2.73 -24.64 4.51
CA GLU A 334 -2.01 -25.49 5.44
C GLU A 334 -1.29 -24.67 6.52
N LEU A 335 -1.18 -25.23 7.72
CA LEU A 335 -0.51 -24.62 8.86
C LEU A 335 0.79 -25.34 9.20
N GLY A 336 1.84 -24.57 9.47
CA GLY A 336 3.12 -25.08 9.94
C GLY A 336 3.81 -24.14 10.91
N VAL A 337 4.87 -24.62 11.58
CA VAL A 337 5.63 -23.86 12.57
C VAL A 337 7.12 -24.07 12.33
N ASP A 338 7.92 -23.01 12.36
CA ASP A 338 9.38 -23.13 12.25
C ASP A 338 10.06 -23.44 13.60
N ASP A 339 11.38 -23.67 13.57
CA ASP A 339 12.18 -23.93 14.78
C ASP A 339 12.15 -22.77 15.80
N ALA A 340 11.83 -21.55 15.35
CA ALA A 340 11.70 -20.38 16.21
C ALA A 340 10.31 -20.26 16.85
N GLY A 341 9.36 -21.12 16.49
CA GLY A 341 7.97 -21.00 16.92
C GLY A 341 7.22 -19.89 16.18
N ARG A 342 7.54 -19.59 14.93
CA ARG A 342 6.71 -18.71 14.10
C ARG A 342 5.67 -19.54 13.37
N LEU A 343 4.44 -19.05 13.31
CA LEU A 343 3.36 -19.69 12.58
C LEU A 343 3.47 -19.35 11.09
N HIS A 344 3.38 -20.36 10.24
CA HIS A 344 3.40 -20.26 8.78
C HIS A 344 2.04 -20.71 8.24
N LEU A 345 1.45 -19.88 7.37
CA LEU A 345 0.24 -20.18 6.62
C LEU A 345 0.62 -20.37 5.16
N VAL A 346 0.25 -21.51 4.59
CA VAL A 346 0.76 -21.97 3.30
C VAL A 346 -0.41 -22.30 2.39
N ALA A 347 -0.55 -21.55 1.29
CA ALA A 347 -1.48 -21.86 0.22
C ALA A 347 -0.71 -22.25 -1.04
N ASP A 348 -1.25 -23.20 -1.80
CA ASP A 348 -0.69 -23.60 -3.09
C ASP A 348 -1.62 -23.27 -4.25
N ASP A 349 -1.14 -23.56 -5.47
CA ASP A 349 -1.86 -23.29 -6.71
C ASP A 349 -3.16 -24.09 -6.89
N ARG A 350 -3.43 -25.11 -6.07
CA ARG A 350 -4.71 -25.83 -6.08
C ARG A 350 -5.84 -24.96 -5.54
N SER A 351 -5.51 -23.92 -4.76
CA SER A 351 -6.47 -22.89 -4.43
C SER A 351 -6.77 -22.02 -5.65
N GLU A 352 -8.05 -21.85 -5.95
CA GLU A 352 -8.48 -20.89 -6.98
C GLU A 352 -8.13 -19.45 -6.57
N ARG A 353 -8.16 -19.17 -5.27
CA ARG A 353 -7.99 -17.84 -4.67
C ARG A 353 -7.05 -17.87 -3.46
N PRO A 354 -5.75 -18.19 -3.66
CA PRO A 354 -4.80 -18.41 -2.56
C PRO A 354 -4.66 -17.18 -1.66
N MET A 355 -4.79 -15.98 -2.21
CA MET A 355 -4.67 -14.72 -1.46
C MET A 355 -5.86 -14.48 -0.52
N GLU A 356 -7.08 -14.76 -0.97
CA GLU A 356 -8.29 -14.64 -0.14
C GLU A 356 -8.24 -15.67 0.99
N GLY A 357 -7.88 -16.92 0.67
CA GLY A 357 -7.70 -17.99 1.65
C GLY A 357 -6.62 -17.67 2.70
N LEU A 358 -5.44 -17.20 2.27
CA LEU A 358 -4.37 -16.80 3.18
C LEU A 358 -4.79 -15.65 4.11
N SER A 359 -5.53 -14.66 3.58
CA SER A 359 -6.04 -13.55 4.38
C SER A 359 -7.02 -14.03 5.45
N ALA A 360 -8.01 -14.84 5.07
CA ALA A 360 -8.99 -15.41 5.98
C ALA A 360 -8.34 -16.32 7.05
N ALA A 361 -7.38 -17.16 6.64
CA ALA A 361 -6.61 -17.99 7.57
C ALA A 361 -5.75 -17.16 8.54
N CYS A 362 -5.20 -16.04 8.09
CA CYS A 362 -4.42 -15.13 8.93
C CYS A 362 -5.28 -14.50 10.01
N GLU A 363 -6.47 -14.01 9.66
CA GLU A 363 -7.43 -13.45 10.61
C GLU A 363 -7.88 -14.51 11.62
N TRP A 364 -8.33 -15.68 11.14
CA TRP A 364 -8.72 -16.79 12.01
C TRP A 364 -7.60 -17.21 12.97
N ALA A 365 -6.36 -17.33 12.47
CA ALA A 365 -5.23 -17.74 13.29
C ALA A 365 -4.90 -16.71 14.39
N ARG A 366 -5.08 -15.41 14.11
CA ARG A 366 -4.91 -14.34 15.11
C ARG A 366 -5.96 -14.42 16.20
N GLU A 367 -7.22 -14.62 15.85
CA GLU A 367 -8.33 -14.74 16.80
C GLU A 367 -8.24 -16.00 17.66
N ASN A 368 -7.71 -17.09 17.10
CA ASN A 368 -7.68 -18.42 17.73
C ASN A 368 -6.27 -18.79 18.23
N PHE A 369 -5.40 -17.79 18.43
CA PHE A 369 -3.99 -18.04 18.67
C PHE A 369 -3.74 -18.92 19.90
N GLU A 370 -4.37 -18.65 21.04
CA GLU A 370 -4.13 -19.44 22.27
C GLU A 370 -4.47 -20.92 22.06
N THR A 371 -5.60 -21.19 21.40
CA THR A 371 -6.05 -22.54 21.03
C THR A 371 -5.07 -23.21 20.07
N LEU A 372 -4.59 -22.48 19.06
CA LEU A 372 -3.57 -22.96 18.13
C LEU A 372 -2.26 -23.29 18.86
N ALA A 373 -1.80 -22.43 19.76
CA ALA A 373 -0.58 -22.64 20.52
C ALA A 373 -0.65 -23.89 21.40
N LEU A 374 -1.79 -24.11 22.06
CA LEU A 374 -2.09 -25.34 22.80
C LEU A 374 -2.05 -26.57 21.89
N ALA A 375 -2.71 -26.51 20.72
CA ALA A 375 -2.80 -27.62 19.78
C ALA A 375 -1.46 -27.96 19.11
N VAL A 376 -0.63 -26.96 18.80
CA VAL A 376 0.73 -27.12 18.27
C VAL A 376 1.64 -27.75 19.34
N ARG A 377 1.60 -27.23 20.57
CA ARG A 377 2.39 -27.77 21.69
C ARG A 377 2.01 -29.23 22.02
N ALA A 378 0.72 -29.58 21.96
CA ALA A 378 0.26 -30.95 22.17
C ALA A 378 0.84 -31.95 21.15
N ARG A 379 1.34 -31.46 20.00
CA ARG A 379 2.03 -32.25 18.97
C ARG A 379 3.55 -32.26 19.12
N GLY A 380 4.09 -31.71 20.20
CA GLY A 380 5.53 -31.65 20.45
C GLY A 380 6.28 -30.63 19.58
N LEU A 381 5.56 -29.74 18.91
CA LEU A 381 6.15 -28.66 18.11
C LEU A 381 6.50 -27.44 18.98
N PRO A 382 7.44 -26.58 18.54
CA PRO A 382 7.72 -25.31 19.20
C PRO A 382 6.44 -24.52 19.43
N THR A 383 6.22 -24.08 20.68
CA THR A 383 5.03 -23.26 20.98
C THR A 383 5.16 -21.94 20.23
N PRO A 384 4.15 -21.51 19.47
CA PRO A 384 4.34 -20.33 18.66
C PRO A 384 4.50 -19.08 19.55
N ARG A 385 5.50 -18.25 19.27
CA ARG A 385 5.86 -17.09 20.12
C ARG A 385 5.37 -15.74 19.58
N ASP A 386 5.26 -15.63 18.25
CA ASP A 386 4.91 -14.38 17.53
C ASP A 386 3.67 -14.55 16.62
N ALA A 387 2.72 -15.38 17.01
CA ALA A 387 1.66 -15.83 16.11
C ALA A 387 0.58 -14.79 15.79
N HIS A 388 0.60 -13.61 16.42
CA HIS A 388 -0.23 -12.49 15.95
C HIS A 388 0.19 -12.01 14.55
N ARG A 389 1.36 -12.44 14.06
CA ARG A 389 1.87 -12.14 12.72
C ARG A 389 2.34 -13.43 12.01
N PRO A 390 1.40 -14.29 11.57
CA PRO A 390 1.76 -15.48 10.80
C PRO A 390 2.50 -15.08 9.52
N LEU A 391 3.51 -15.84 9.13
CA LEU A 391 4.18 -15.69 7.84
C LEU A 391 3.31 -16.36 6.76
N LEU A 392 2.99 -15.60 5.72
CA LEU A 392 2.15 -16.07 4.63
C LEU A 392 3.03 -16.56 3.48
N HIS A 393 2.74 -17.76 2.97
CA HIS A 393 3.44 -18.39 1.87
C HIS A 393 2.45 -18.74 0.75
N ALA A 394 2.75 -18.30 -0.47
CA ALA A 394 2.03 -18.70 -1.67
C ALA A 394 2.96 -19.52 -2.55
N LEU A 395 2.60 -20.78 -2.80
CA LEU A 395 3.34 -21.68 -3.67
C LEU A 395 2.66 -21.73 -5.03
N THR A 396 3.42 -21.53 -6.09
CA THR A 396 2.90 -21.57 -7.44
C THR A 396 3.86 -22.26 -8.39
N ARG A 397 3.34 -22.95 -9.40
CA ARG A 397 4.09 -23.49 -10.53
C ARG A 397 4.10 -22.52 -11.72
N SER A 398 3.30 -21.45 -11.67
CA SER A 398 3.17 -20.45 -12.73
C SER A 398 3.99 -19.20 -12.38
N SER A 399 4.99 -18.90 -13.20
CA SER A 399 5.81 -17.69 -13.08
C SER A 399 4.97 -16.40 -13.24
N ASP A 400 3.90 -16.43 -14.03
CA ASP A 400 3.02 -15.28 -14.20
C ASP A 400 2.08 -15.07 -13.00
N ARG A 401 1.61 -16.15 -12.36
CA ARG A 401 0.94 -16.04 -11.06
C ARG A 401 1.90 -15.50 -10.01
N ALA A 402 3.14 -16.01 -9.95
CA ALA A 402 4.15 -15.55 -8.99
C ALA A 402 4.37 -14.04 -9.07
N LYS A 403 4.57 -13.49 -10.27
CA LYS A 403 4.74 -12.04 -10.49
C LYS A 403 3.59 -11.20 -9.93
N ARG A 404 2.35 -11.70 -10.01
CA ARG A 404 1.17 -11.02 -9.46
C ARG A 404 1.17 -11.05 -7.93
N MET A 405 1.62 -12.14 -7.32
CA MET A 405 1.61 -12.36 -5.87
C MET A 405 2.73 -11.63 -5.11
N LEU A 406 3.88 -11.38 -5.76
CA LEU A 406 5.04 -10.69 -5.15
C LEU A 406 4.75 -9.28 -4.59
N ARG A 407 3.57 -8.73 -4.86
CA ARG A 407 3.14 -7.39 -4.44
C ARG A 407 2.25 -7.39 -3.21
N CYS A 408 1.93 -8.55 -2.65
CA CYS A 408 0.89 -8.71 -1.63
C CYS A 408 1.43 -8.86 -0.19
N GLY A 409 2.73 -8.69 0.05
CA GLY A 409 3.32 -8.94 1.38
C GLY A 409 3.31 -10.42 1.79
N VAL A 410 3.16 -11.32 0.82
CA VAL A 410 3.21 -12.78 0.99
C VAL A 410 4.53 -13.26 0.39
N ARG A 411 5.17 -14.24 1.04
CA ARG A 411 6.37 -14.88 0.50
C ARG A 411 5.98 -15.79 -0.65
N VAL A 412 6.56 -15.57 -1.82
CA VAL A 412 6.17 -16.32 -3.02
C VAL A 412 7.23 -17.36 -3.34
N HIS A 413 6.77 -18.59 -3.56
CA HIS A 413 7.60 -19.75 -3.81
C HIS A 413 7.26 -20.31 -5.19
N LEU A 414 8.25 -20.40 -6.07
CA LEU A 414 8.09 -21.08 -7.35
C LEU A 414 8.42 -22.56 -7.18
N ILE A 415 7.43 -23.41 -7.43
CA ILE A 415 7.61 -24.85 -7.51
C ILE A 415 7.94 -25.21 -8.96
N ALA A 416 9.07 -25.88 -9.17
CA ALA A 416 9.46 -26.42 -10.47
C ALA A 416 9.82 -27.91 -10.34
N GLU A 417 9.49 -28.70 -11.35
CA GLU A 417 10.03 -30.04 -11.49
C GLU A 417 11.40 -29.94 -12.18
N VAL A 418 12.43 -30.48 -11.53
CA VAL A 418 13.81 -30.45 -12.01
C VAL A 418 14.34 -31.87 -12.10
N MET A 419 15.15 -32.16 -13.12
CA MET A 419 15.78 -33.46 -13.28
C MET A 419 17.16 -33.43 -12.58
N VAL A 420 17.35 -34.30 -11.58
CA VAL A 420 18.60 -34.48 -10.85
C VAL A 420 19.00 -35.95 -10.96
N ASP A 421 20.17 -36.23 -11.53
CA ASP A 421 20.68 -37.59 -11.76
C ASP A 421 19.69 -38.53 -12.47
N GLY A 422 18.98 -38.00 -13.47
CA GLY A 422 17.98 -38.74 -14.24
C GLY A 422 16.67 -39.03 -13.49
N ARG A 423 16.45 -38.44 -12.31
CA ARG A 423 15.19 -38.50 -11.56
C ARG A 423 14.53 -37.13 -11.53
N VAL A 424 13.22 -37.08 -11.77
CA VAL A 424 12.43 -35.86 -11.60
C VAL A 424 12.20 -35.65 -10.10
N THR A 425 12.56 -34.47 -9.61
CA THR A 425 12.33 -34.04 -8.24
C THR A 425 11.69 -32.66 -8.22
N THR A 426 10.98 -32.33 -7.16
CA THR A 426 10.35 -31.02 -7.00
C THR A 426 11.32 -30.09 -6.28
N ALA A 427 11.70 -29.00 -6.95
CA ALA A 427 12.42 -27.89 -6.35
C ALA A 427 11.43 -26.78 -5.96
N CYS A 428 11.66 -26.17 -4.80
CA CYS A 428 10.95 -25.00 -4.33
C CYS A 428 11.96 -23.85 -4.24
N VAL A 429 11.68 -22.75 -4.94
CA VAL A 429 12.58 -21.59 -5.02
C VAL A 429 11.86 -20.36 -4.47
N ASP A 430 12.44 -19.76 -3.43
CA ASP A 430 11.97 -18.49 -2.87
C ASP A 430 12.18 -17.36 -3.89
N LEU A 431 11.15 -16.55 -4.14
CA LEU A 431 11.17 -15.41 -5.07
C LEU A 431 11.23 -14.05 -4.37
N ASP A 432 11.44 -14.04 -3.05
CA ASP A 432 11.43 -12.86 -2.18
C ASP A 432 12.56 -11.85 -2.46
#